data_AF-A0A812X9E9-F1
#
_entry.id   AF-A0A812X9E9-F1
#
_cell.length_a   1.000
_cell.length_b   1.000
_cell.length_c   1.000
_cell.angle_alpha   90.00
_cell.angle_beta   90.00
_cell.angle_gamma   90.00
#
_symmetry.space_group_name_H-M   'P 1'
#
loop_
_entity.id
_entity.type
_entity.pdbx_description
1 polymer ?
#
loop_
_entity_poly.entity_id
_entity_poly.type
_entity_poly.pdbx_seq_one_letter_code
_entity_poly.pdbx_strand_id
1 'polypeptide(L)' 'MARPGGQGPPRDFEALIPAPDIGFWQELSRRKLDVWRLDSSNVPLTAYFEASQAAGVPAKCYFQKDAF' A
#
# COMPACT_ATOMS: atom_id res chain seq x y z
N MET A 1 -22.82 32.45 -25.20
CA MET A 1 -21.44 32.38 -24.67
C MET A 1 -21.28 31.03 -23.97
N ALA A 2 -20.54 30.09 -24.59
CA ALA A 2 -20.37 28.73 -24.06
C ALA A 2 -19.15 28.66 -23.12
N ARG A 3 -19.30 27.97 -22.00
CA ARG A 3 -18.30 27.83 -20.92
C ARG A 3 -17.25 26.79 -21.34
N PRO A 4 -15.93 27.06 -21.33
CA PRO A 4 -14.93 26.08 -21.69
C PRO A 4 -14.68 25.17 -20.49
N GLY A 5 -15.58 24.22 -20.27
CA GLY A 5 -15.43 23.13 -19.30
C GLY A 5 -15.18 21.82 -20.04
N GLY A 6 -14.11 21.76 -20.84
CA GLY A 6 -13.72 20.52 -21.48
C GLY A 6 -13.24 19.53 -20.42
N GLN A 7 -14.06 18.54 -20.06
CA GLN A 7 -13.59 17.33 -19.40
C GLN A 7 -12.62 16.66 -20.38
N GLY A 8 -11.33 16.62 -20.02
CA GLY A 8 -10.35 15.81 -20.75
C GLY A 8 -10.77 14.34 -20.75
N PRO A 9 -10.15 13.50 -21.59
CA PRO A 9 -10.46 12.07 -21.63
C PRO A 9 -10.32 11.47 -20.22
N PRO A 10 -11.18 10.52 -19.84
CA PRO A 10 -11.06 9.81 -18.56
C PRO A 10 -9.66 9.20 -18.47
N ARG A 11 -9.02 9.38 -17.30
CA ARG A 11 -7.73 8.76 -17.00
C ARG A 11 -7.99 7.43 -16.33
N ASP A 12 -7.49 6.37 -16.93
CA ASP A 12 -7.49 5.04 -16.31
C ASP A 12 -6.32 4.94 -15.34
N PHE A 13 -6.61 4.55 -14.10
CA PHE A 13 -5.60 4.31 -13.07
C PHE A 13 -5.48 2.81 -12.84
N GLU A 14 -4.24 2.34 -12.72
CA GLU A 14 -3.97 0.95 -12.34
C GLU A 14 -3.92 0.82 -10.81
N ALA A 15 -4.50 -0.27 -10.29
CA ALA A 15 -4.50 -0.53 -8.86
C ALA A 15 -3.10 -0.97 -8.39
N LEU A 16 -2.62 -0.35 -7.32
CA LEU A 16 -1.43 -0.79 -6.59
C LEU A 16 -1.78 -2.03 -5.76
N ILE A 17 -1.02 -3.12 -5.93
CA ILE A 17 -1.29 -4.38 -5.24
C ILE A 17 -0.43 -4.49 -3.96
N PRO A 18 -1.04 -4.65 -2.77
CA PRO A 18 -0.29 -4.90 -1.55
C PRO A 18 0.30 -6.32 -1.54
N ALA A 19 1.56 -6.44 -1.11
CA ALA A 19 2.31 -7.69 -1.06
C ALA A 19 3.06 -7.81 0.28
N PRO A 20 2.35 -8.03 1.41
CA PRO A 20 2.99 -8.25 2.70
C PRO A 20 3.74 -9.59 2.70
N ASP A 21 4.98 -9.58 3.16
CA ASP A 21 5.76 -10.80 3.33
C ASP A 21 5.41 -11.53 4.65
N ILE A 22 5.97 -12.73 4.84
CA ILE A 22 5.75 -13.51 6.08
C ILE A 22 6.36 -12.79 7.30
N GLY A 23 7.48 -12.08 7.12
CA GLY A 23 8.17 -11.36 8.18
C GLY A 23 7.34 -10.21 8.77
N PHE A 24 6.57 -9.52 7.92
CA PHE A 24 5.61 -8.50 8.30
C PHE A 24 4.56 -9.06 9.26
N TRP A 25 3.96 -10.21 8.95
CA TRP A 25 2.94 -10.83 9.80
C TRP A 25 3.50 -11.31 11.14
N GLN A 26 4.72 -11.84 11.13
CA GLN A 26 5.42 -12.24 12.34
C GLN A 26 5.70 -11.05 13.25
N GLU A 27 6.19 -9.94 12.71
CA GLU A 27 6.48 -8.73 13.47
C GLU A 27 5.20 -8.03 13.95
N LEU A 28 4.16 -7.98 13.12
CA LEU A 28 2.84 -7.48 13.51
C LEU A 28 2.33 -8.23 14.74
N SER A 29 2.40 -9.56 14.70
CA SER A 29 1.94 -10.43 15.79
C SER A 29 2.77 -10.20 17.06
N ARG A 30 4.10 -10.13 16.93
CA ARG A 30 5.02 -9.86 18.04
C ARG A 30 4.71 -8.51 18.70
N ARG A 31 4.62 -7.42 17.92
CA ARG A 31 4.32 -6.08 18.44
C ARG A 31 2.92 -5.99 19.04
N LYS A 32 1.93 -6.65 18.44
CA LYS A 32 0.55 -6.67 18.97
C LYS A 32 0.48 -7.36 20.32
N LEU A 33 1.19 -8.47 20.52
CA LEU A 33 1.17 -9.20 21.79
C LEU A 33 2.04 -8.52 22.86
N ASP A 34 3.23 -8.04 22.48
CA ASP A 34 4.21 -7.56 23.45
C ASP A 34 4.01 -6.09 23.84
N VAL A 35 3.68 -5.24 22.86
CA VAL A 35 3.68 -3.78 23.00
C VAL A 35 2.26 -3.22 23.04
N TRP A 36 1.46 -3.46 22.00
CA TRP A 36 0.16 -2.78 21.86
C TRP A 36 -0.95 -3.43 22.66
N ARG A 37 -0.94 -4.76 22.83
CA ARG A 37 -1.95 -5.53 23.56
C ARG A 37 -3.36 -5.22 23.02
N LEU A 38 -4.19 -4.57 23.83
CA LEU A 38 -5.56 -4.19 23.46
C LEU A 38 -5.62 -2.88 22.66
N ASP A 39 -4.51 -2.14 22.53
CA ASP A 39 -4.45 -0.90 21.76
C ASP A 39 -4.68 -1.17 20.26
N SER A 40 -5.67 -0.49 19.70
CA SER A 40 -6.06 -0.53 18.29
C SER A 40 -5.85 0.82 17.59
N SER A 41 -5.02 1.69 18.16
CA SER A 41 -4.62 2.94 17.54
C SER A 41 -3.89 2.69 16.22
N ASN A 42 -4.01 3.65 15.30
CA ASN A 42 -3.32 3.57 14.02
C ASN A 42 -1.81 3.69 14.21
N VAL A 43 -1.05 2.83 13.52
CA VAL A 43 0.43 2.84 13.53
C VAL A 43 0.92 3.18 12.12
N PRO A 44 1.85 4.14 11.97
CA PRO A 44 2.44 4.42 10.67
C PRO A 44 3.26 3.23 10.17
N LEU A 45 3.21 2.97 8.87
CA LEU A 45 3.99 1.91 8.22
C LEU A 45 4.82 2.49 7.07
N THR A 46 6.02 1.93 6.88
CA THR A 46 6.86 2.18 5.70
C THR A 46 6.74 0.99 4.74
N ALA A 47 6.56 1.27 3.45
CA ALA A 47 6.41 0.26 2.42
C ALA A 47 7.33 0.53 1.22
N TYR A 48 7.72 -0.53 0.53
CA TYR A 48 8.57 -0.46 -0.65
C TYR A 48 7.73 -0.58 -1.92
N PHE A 49 7.88 0.38 -2.83
CA PHE A 49 7.20 0.38 -4.11
C PHE A 49 8.04 -0.33 -5.17
N GLU A 50 7.42 -1.23 -5.91
CA GLU A 50 7.98 -1.81 -7.14
C GLU A 50 7.09 -1.43 -8.33
N ALA A 51 7.70 -0.74 -9.30
CA ALA A 51 7.02 -0.35 -10.53
C ALA A 51 6.63 -1.58 -11.37
N SER A 52 5.59 -1.41 -12.20
CA SER A 52 5.24 -2.40 -13.21
C SER A 52 6.42 -2.66 -14.15
N GLN A 53 6.79 -3.93 -14.30
CA GLN A 53 7.91 -4.36 -15.15
C GLN A 53 7.46 -4.70 -16.59
N ALA A 54 6.16 -4.91 -16.81
CA ALA A 54 5.60 -5.34 -18.09
C ALA A 54 4.10 -5.02 -18.17
N ALA A 55 3.58 -4.89 -19.40
CA ALA A 55 2.16 -4.68 -19.64
C ALA A 55 1.32 -5.81 -19.00
N GLY A 56 0.34 -5.43 -18.18
CA GLY A 56 -0.53 -6.37 -17.46
C GLY A 56 0.03 -6.91 -16.14
N VAL A 57 1.23 -6.49 -15.72
CA VAL A 57 1.76 -6.78 -14.39
C VAL A 57 1.58 -5.53 -13.51
N PRO A 58 0.69 -5.56 -12.51
CA PRO A 58 0.44 -4.38 -11.70
C PRO A 58 1.65 -4.06 -10.80
N ALA A 59 1.82 -2.78 -10.52
CA ALA A 59 2.79 -2.32 -9.53
C ALA A 59 2.48 -2.91 -8.15
N LYS A 60 3.52 -3.10 -7.34
CA LYS A 60 3.41 -3.74 -6.02
C LYS A 60 3.87 -2.82 -4.90
N CYS A 61 3.26 -3.01 -3.74
CA CYS A 61 3.60 -2.34 -2.50
C CYS A 61 3.96 -3.41 -1.46
N TYR A 62 5.25 -3.57 -1.18
CA TYR A 62 5.75 -4.59 -0.26
C TYR A 62 5.80 -4.07 1.17
N PHE A 63 5.33 -4.93 2.08
CA PHE A 63 5.48 -4.72 3.52
C PHE A 63 6.43 -5.79 4.05
N GLN A 64 7.52 -5.35 4.65
CA GLN A 64 8.56 -6.20 5.22
C GLN A 64 8.55 -6.11 6.74
N LYS A 65 9.38 -6.94 7.39
CA LYS A 65 9.53 -6.95 8.85
C LYS A 65 9.85 -5.57 9.44
N ASP A 66 10.66 -4.77 8.75
CA ASP A 66 11.11 -3.42 9.13
C ASP A 66 10.08 -2.31 8.83
N ALA A 67 8.87 -2.66 8.39
CA ALA A 67 7.82 -1.68 8.09
C ALA A 67 7.31 -0.89 9.31
N PHE A 68 7.56 -1.39 10.53
CA PHE A 68 7.04 -0.86 11.79
C PHE A 68 8.06 -0.11 12.64
#